data_AF-A0A2A5M968-F1
#
_entry.id   AF-A0A2A5M968-F1
#
_cell.length_a   1.000
_cell.length_b   1.000
_cell.length_c   1.000
_cell.angle_alpha   90.00
_cell.angle_beta   90.00
_cell.angle_gamma   90.00
#
_symmetry.space_group_name_H-M   'P 1'
#
loop_
_entity.id
_entity.type
_entity.pdbx_description
1 polymer ?
#
loop_
_entity_poly.entity_id
_entity_poly.type
_entity_poly.pdbx_seq_one_letter_code
_entity_poly.pdbx_strand_id
1 'polypeptide(L)'
;DKPPFGYVDEKGNNQGYDIALAKRIAKELFGDENKVQFVLVEAANRVEFLKSNKVNIILANFTQTPERSEQVDFCLPYMKVALGVAVPKDSNITSVEDLKDKTLLLNKGTTADAYFTQNYPNIKTLKYDQNTETFAALMDKRGDALSHDNTLLFAWVKDHPDFKMGIKELGN
;
A
#
# COMPACT_ATOMS: atom_id res chain seq x y z
N ASP A 1 4.40 7.66 -0.98
CA ASP A 1 4.26 7.69 -2.46
C ASP A 1 3.10 6.80 -2.91
N LYS A 2 1.94 6.91 -2.23
CA LYS A 2 0.79 6.01 -2.38
C LYS A 2 -0.47 6.82 -2.72
N PRO A 3 -0.52 7.52 -3.87
CA PRO A 3 -1.74 8.22 -4.29
C PRO A 3 -2.87 7.20 -4.55
N PRO A 4 -4.13 7.49 -4.18
CA PRO A 4 -4.65 8.77 -3.67
C PRO A 4 -4.65 8.91 -2.13
N PHE A 5 -4.03 7.99 -1.38
CA PHE A 5 -4.11 7.95 0.08
C PHE A 5 -3.13 8.91 0.76
N GLY A 6 -1.86 8.83 0.39
CA GLY A 6 -0.78 9.64 0.96
C GLY A 6 0.35 9.83 -0.04
N TYR A 7 0.50 11.04 -0.54
CA TYR A 7 1.50 11.42 -1.52
C TYR A 7 1.93 12.87 -1.35
N VAL A 8 3.00 13.26 -2.04
CA VAL A 8 3.49 14.64 -2.11
C VAL A 8 3.15 15.17 -3.51
N ASP A 9 2.48 16.31 -3.59
CA ASP A 9 2.14 16.95 -4.87
C ASP A 9 3.35 17.66 -5.50
N GLU A 10 3.19 18.15 -6.73
CA GLU A 10 4.25 18.86 -7.48
C GLU A 10 4.77 20.12 -6.76
N LYS A 11 4.01 20.66 -5.81
CA LYS A 11 4.38 21.84 -5.00
C LYS A 11 5.06 21.45 -3.68
N GLY A 12 5.30 20.16 -3.45
CA GLY A 12 5.92 19.64 -2.24
C GLY A 12 4.97 19.51 -1.05
N ASN A 13 3.65 19.61 -1.24
CA ASN A 13 2.69 19.50 -0.14
C ASN A 13 2.20 18.06 0.00
N ASN A 14 1.99 17.63 1.25
CA ASN A 14 1.35 16.34 1.54
C ASN A 14 -0.14 16.41 1.18
N GLN A 15 -0.62 15.41 0.45
CA GLN A 15 -2.01 15.30 -0.03
C GLN A 15 -2.51 13.87 0.06
N GLY A 16 -3.84 13.72 0.05
CA GLY A 16 -4.53 12.44 -0.04
C GLY A 16 -5.53 12.19 1.09
N TYR A 17 -6.19 11.05 1.02
CA TYR A 17 -7.24 10.64 1.96
C TYR A 17 -6.75 10.59 3.42
N ASP A 18 -5.58 10.00 3.66
CA ASP A 18 -5.01 9.88 5.01
C ASP A 18 -4.57 11.26 5.55
N ILE A 19 -4.10 12.12 4.65
CA ILE A 19 -3.64 13.47 4.97
C ILE A 19 -4.81 14.35 5.40
N ALA A 20 -5.99 14.18 4.79
CA ALA A 20 -7.21 14.88 5.21
C ALA A 20 -7.59 14.51 6.67
N LEU A 21 -7.49 13.23 7.04
CA LEU A 21 -7.73 12.80 8.41
C LEU A 21 -6.68 13.35 9.38
N ALA A 22 -5.40 13.34 9.00
CA ALA A 22 -4.32 13.90 9.81
C ALA A 22 -4.53 15.39 10.12
N LYS A 23 -4.89 16.17 9.10
CA LYS A 23 -5.25 17.59 9.22
C LYS A 23 -6.46 17.80 10.12
N ARG A 24 -7.49 16.95 9.99
CA ARG A 24 -8.68 17.02 10.85
C ARG A 24 -8.36 16.75 12.32
N ILE A 25 -7.45 15.81 12.61
CA ILE A 25 -6.96 15.53 13.96
C ILE A 25 -6.19 16.73 14.51
N ALA A 26 -5.26 17.30 13.74
CA ALA A 26 -4.52 18.49 14.15
C ALA A 26 -5.44 19.67 14.47
N LYS A 27 -6.47 19.89 13.64
CA LYS A 27 -7.50 20.90 13.88
C LYS A 27 -8.25 20.67 15.19
N GLU A 28 -8.59 19.43 15.52
CA GLU A 28 -9.28 19.11 16.77
C GLU A 28 -8.40 19.36 18.00
N LEU A 29 -7.12 19.00 17.92
CA LEU A 29 -6.17 19.12 19.04
C LEU A 29 -5.69 20.56 19.26
N PHE A 30 -5.50 21.32 18.18
CA PHE A 30 -4.77 22.60 18.22
C PHE A 30 -5.55 23.78 17.65
N GLY A 31 -6.78 23.56 17.16
CA GLY A 31 -7.59 24.59 16.50
C GLY A 31 -7.13 24.98 15.09
N ASP A 32 -6.06 24.37 14.57
CA ASP A 32 -5.45 24.69 13.27
C ASP A 32 -4.98 23.40 12.58
N GLU A 33 -5.51 23.14 11.38
CA GLU A 33 -5.22 21.94 10.60
C GLU A 33 -3.76 21.85 10.10
N ASN A 34 -3.04 22.96 10.12
CA ASN A 34 -1.63 23.03 9.71
C ASN A 34 -0.67 22.67 10.85
N LYS A 35 -1.17 22.41 12.07
CA LYS A 35 -0.37 21.98 13.23
C LYS A 35 -0.08 20.48 13.20
N VAL A 36 0.44 20.03 12.07
CA VAL A 36 0.85 18.65 11.83
C VAL A 36 2.22 18.64 11.15
N GLN A 37 3.15 17.87 11.72
CA GLN A 37 4.42 17.57 11.09
C GLN A 37 4.31 16.22 10.40
N PHE A 38 4.34 16.22 9.06
CA PHE A 38 4.33 14.99 8.29
C PHE A 38 5.72 14.36 8.25
N VAL A 39 5.80 13.07 8.55
CA VAL A 39 7.00 12.26 8.45
C VAL A 39 6.73 11.15 7.43
N LEU A 40 7.50 11.11 6.36
CA LEU A 40 7.39 10.06 5.35
C LEU A 40 7.89 8.73 5.92
N VAL A 41 7.17 7.64 5.61
CA VAL A 41 7.46 6.31 6.14
C VAL A 41 7.16 5.25 5.09
N GLU A 42 8.07 4.29 4.96
CA GLU A 42 7.90 3.08 4.15
C GLU A 42 6.98 2.07 4.84
N ALA A 43 6.34 1.21 4.06
CA ALA A 43 5.38 0.22 4.59
C ALA A 43 5.98 -0.67 5.69
N ALA A 44 7.25 -1.07 5.56
CA ALA A 44 7.96 -1.91 6.52
C ALA A 44 8.30 -1.18 7.84
N ASN A 45 8.39 0.15 7.84
CA ASN A 45 8.90 0.94 8.97
C ASN A 45 7.81 1.51 9.88
N ARG A 46 6.52 1.31 9.54
CA ARG A 46 5.38 1.92 10.26
C ARG A 46 5.32 1.56 11.75
N VAL A 47 5.47 0.28 12.06
CA VAL A 47 5.47 -0.21 13.46
C VAL A 47 6.66 0.36 14.23
N GLU A 48 7.85 0.31 13.63
CA GLU A 48 9.07 0.78 14.29
C GLU A 48 9.04 2.29 14.55
N PHE A 49 8.46 3.08 13.65
CA PHE A 49 8.33 4.53 13.85
C PHE A 49 7.43 4.87 15.05
N LEU A 50 6.43 4.03 15.36
CA LEU A 50 5.64 4.15 16.59
C LEU A 50 6.44 3.69 17.81
N LYS A 51 7.04 2.50 17.76
CA LYS A 51 7.77 1.91 18.91
C LYS A 51 8.97 2.76 19.33
N SER A 52 9.64 3.41 18.39
CA SER A 52 10.77 4.32 18.64
C SER A 52 10.36 5.76 18.98
N ASN A 53 9.06 6.05 19.12
CA ASN A 53 8.52 7.40 19.37
C ASN A 53 8.90 8.43 18.31
N LYS A 54 9.18 8.00 17.07
CA LYS A 54 9.51 8.90 15.96
C LYS A 54 8.29 9.65 15.44
N VAL A 55 7.10 9.07 15.59
CA VAL A 55 5.81 9.69 15.28
C VAL A 55 4.79 9.41 16.37
N ASN A 56 3.78 10.27 16.50
CA ASN A 56 2.70 10.08 17.47
C ASN A 56 1.56 9.20 16.91
N ILE A 57 1.31 9.28 15.60
CA ILE A 57 0.21 8.58 14.92
C ILE A 57 0.70 8.10 13.56
N ILE A 58 0.35 6.88 13.17
CA ILE A 58 0.52 6.39 11.80
C ILE A 58 -0.78 6.56 11.02
N LEU A 59 -0.74 7.43 10.02
CA LEU A 59 -1.74 7.57 8.95
C LEU A 59 -1.07 7.31 7.60
N ALA A 60 -0.42 6.16 7.48
CA ALA A 60 0.25 5.68 6.27
C ALA A 60 -0.49 4.45 5.72
N ASN A 61 -1.76 4.67 5.39
CA ASN A 61 -2.75 3.71 4.89
C ASN A 61 -2.55 2.28 5.41
N PHE A 62 -2.79 2.13 6.72
CA PHE A 62 -2.26 1.02 7.52
C PHE A 62 -3.36 0.05 7.93
N THR A 63 -3.41 -1.10 7.26
CA THR A 63 -4.39 -2.17 7.55
C THR A 63 -4.14 -2.76 8.93
N GLN A 64 -5.18 -2.84 9.75
CA GLN A 64 -5.14 -3.56 11.02
C GLN A 64 -5.07 -5.06 10.75
N THR A 65 -4.12 -5.74 11.40
CA THR A 65 -4.03 -7.22 11.44
C THR A 65 -3.77 -7.67 12.87
N PRO A 66 -4.05 -8.93 13.24
CA PRO A 66 -3.72 -9.46 14.57
C PRO A 66 -2.25 -9.24 14.93
N GLU A 67 -1.33 -9.57 14.04
CA GLU A 67 0.13 -9.48 14.26
C GLU A 67 0.58 -8.04 14.47
N ARG A 68 -0.03 -7.07 13.76
CA ARG A 68 0.24 -5.64 13.98
C ARG A 68 -0.36 -5.16 15.30
N SER A 69 -1.54 -5.66 15.66
CA SER A 69 -2.24 -5.30 16.91
C SER A 69 -1.49 -5.81 18.15
N GLU A 70 -0.66 -6.83 18.03
CA GLU A 70 0.26 -7.25 19.09
C GLU A 70 1.40 -6.25 19.33
N GLN A 71 1.70 -5.38 18.35
CA GLN A 71 2.84 -4.48 18.40
C GLN A 71 2.45 -3.01 18.63
N VAL A 72 1.26 -2.61 18.17
CA VAL A 72 0.75 -1.23 18.24
C VAL A 72 -0.76 -1.23 18.42
N ASP A 73 -1.27 -0.18 19.07
CA ASP A 73 -2.71 0.04 19.21
C ASP A 73 -3.32 0.68 17.95
N PHE A 74 -4.47 0.16 17.52
CA PHE A 74 -5.25 0.72 16.42
C PHE A 74 -6.48 1.46 16.93
N CYS A 75 -6.76 2.61 16.34
CA CYS A 75 -8.04 3.30 16.50
C CYS A 75 -9.14 2.64 15.66
N LEU A 76 -10.36 3.18 15.73
CA LEU A 76 -11.45 2.76 14.85
C LEU A 76 -11.05 2.91 13.37
N PRO A 77 -11.42 1.95 12.51
CA PRO A 77 -11.08 2.00 11.10
C PRO A 77 -11.81 3.12 10.38
N TYR A 78 -11.15 3.74 9.40
CA TYR A 78 -11.70 4.84 8.59
C TYR A 78 -11.85 4.49 7.09
N MET A 79 -11.50 3.27 6.69
CA MET A 79 -11.82 2.70 5.39
C MET A 79 -11.73 1.17 5.41
N LYS A 80 -12.31 0.53 4.39
CA LYS A 80 -12.16 -0.91 4.11
C LYS A 80 -11.26 -1.10 2.90
N VAL A 81 -10.55 -2.22 2.87
CA VAL A 81 -9.64 -2.58 1.79
C VAL A 81 -9.51 -4.09 1.72
N ALA A 82 -9.33 -4.61 0.50
CA ALA A 82 -8.89 -5.98 0.26
C ALA A 82 -7.62 -5.97 -0.59
N LEU A 83 -7.01 -7.11 -0.85
CA LEU A 83 -5.89 -7.21 -1.77
C LEU A 83 -6.39 -7.37 -3.21
N GLY A 84 -5.52 -7.14 -4.19
CA GLY A 84 -5.77 -7.42 -5.59
C GLY A 84 -4.46 -7.60 -6.34
N VAL A 85 -4.55 -7.90 -7.64
CA VAL A 85 -3.41 -8.07 -8.52
C VAL A 85 -3.60 -7.29 -9.82
N ALA A 86 -2.65 -6.40 -10.10
CA ALA A 86 -2.55 -5.69 -11.37
C ALA A 86 -1.62 -6.43 -12.32
N VAL A 87 -1.98 -6.46 -13.60
CA VAL A 87 -1.29 -7.21 -14.66
C VAL A 87 -1.25 -6.40 -15.96
N PRO A 88 -0.32 -6.67 -16.88
CA PRO A 88 -0.37 -6.12 -18.24
C PRO A 88 -1.72 -6.40 -18.91
N LYS A 89 -2.18 -5.48 -19.76
CA LYS A 89 -3.51 -5.57 -20.40
C LYS A 89 -3.71 -6.83 -21.25
N ASP A 90 -2.65 -7.32 -21.85
CA ASP A 90 -2.58 -8.55 -22.65
C ASP A 90 -2.38 -9.83 -21.81
N SER A 91 -2.18 -9.71 -20.50
CA SER A 91 -2.04 -10.86 -19.60
C SER A 91 -3.36 -11.61 -19.43
N ASN A 92 -3.25 -12.94 -19.29
CA ASN A 92 -4.37 -13.84 -18.98
C ASN A 92 -4.43 -14.23 -17.49
N ILE A 93 -3.58 -13.64 -16.64
CA ILE A 93 -3.60 -13.91 -15.19
C ILE A 93 -4.90 -13.37 -14.60
N THR A 94 -5.73 -14.28 -14.08
CA THR A 94 -7.04 -13.99 -13.49
C THR A 94 -7.29 -14.69 -12.17
N SER A 95 -6.41 -15.60 -11.76
CA SER A 95 -6.42 -16.24 -10.44
C SER A 95 -5.01 -16.38 -9.85
N VAL A 96 -4.91 -16.80 -8.59
CA VAL A 96 -3.60 -17.00 -7.94
C VAL A 96 -2.86 -18.18 -8.56
N GLU A 97 -3.57 -19.18 -9.07
CA GLU A 97 -3.01 -20.34 -9.74
C GLU A 97 -2.24 -19.93 -11.01
N ASP A 98 -2.71 -18.90 -11.72
CA ASP A 98 -2.04 -18.35 -12.91
C ASP A 98 -0.70 -17.67 -12.59
N LEU A 99 -0.43 -17.37 -11.31
CA LEU A 99 0.84 -16.84 -10.83
C LEU A 99 1.89 -17.93 -10.59
N LYS A 100 1.53 -19.22 -10.74
CA LYS A 100 2.50 -20.30 -10.69
C LYS A 100 3.53 -20.11 -11.81
N ASP A 101 4.82 -20.24 -11.45
CA ASP A 101 5.96 -20.01 -12.33
C ASP A 101 6.08 -18.57 -12.88
N LYS A 102 5.33 -17.62 -12.31
CA LYS A 102 5.45 -16.18 -12.57
C LYS A 102 6.26 -15.47 -11.50
N THR A 103 6.69 -14.25 -11.81
CA THR A 103 7.32 -13.33 -10.85
C THR A 103 6.32 -12.28 -10.40
N LEU A 104 5.93 -12.32 -9.13
CA LEU A 104 5.03 -11.35 -8.49
C LEU A 104 5.81 -10.21 -7.83
N LEU A 105 5.45 -8.98 -8.15
CA LEU A 105 6.02 -7.76 -7.58
C LEU A 105 5.23 -7.34 -6.33
N LEU A 106 5.95 -6.95 -5.28
CA LEU A 106 5.38 -6.60 -3.98
C LEU A 106 6.10 -5.38 -3.39
N ASN A 107 5.36 -4.50 -2.70
CA ASN A 107 5.98 -3.54 -1.80
C ASN A 107 6.22 -4.21 -0.43
N LYS A 108 7.45 -4.17 0.04
CA LYS A 108 7.92 -4.87 1.24
C LYS A 108 7.21 -4.37 2.50
N GLY A 109 6.80 -5.31 3.36
CA GLY A 109 6.12 -5.00 4.63
C GLY A 109 4.64 -4.61 4.49
N THR A 110 4.07 -4.79 3.30
CA THR A 110 2.62 -4.65 3.07
C THR A 110 1.86 -5.91 3.47
N THR A 111 0.54 -5.83 3.52
CA THR A 111 -0.35 -6.99 3.69
C THR A 111 -0.29 -7.93 2.49
N ALA A 112 -0.12 -7.42 1.26
CA ALA A 112 0.11 -8.23 0.07
C ALA A 112 1.39 -9.07 0.20
N ASP A 113 2.47 -8.45 0.70
CA ASP A 113 3.73 -9.15 0.97
C ASP A 113 3.55 -10.29 1.98
N ALA A 114 2.93 -9.99 3.12
CA ALA A 114 2.63 -11.00 4.14
C ALA A 114 1.74 -12.13 3.59
N TYR A 115 0.67 -11.79 2.88
CA TYR A 115 -0.29 -12.74 2.32
C TYR A 115 0.37 -13.74 1.38
N PHE A 116 1.14 -13.27 0.39
CA PHE A 116 1.81 -14.15 -0.57
C PHE A 116 2.96 -14.94 0.06
N THR A 117 3.71 -14.33 0.99
CA THR A 117 4.80 -15.02 1.70
C THR A 117 4.26 -16.18 2.56
N GLN A 118 3.11 -16.00 3.22
CA GLN A 118 2.54 -17.02 4.10
C GLN A 118 1.75 -18.09 3.35
N ASN A 119 0.87 -17.69 2.42
CA ASN A 119 -0.08 -18.60 1.80
C ASN A 119 0.45 -19.23 0.51
N TYR A 120 1.38 -18.57 -0.18
CA TYR A 120 1.91 -19.01 -1.47
C TYR A 120 3.45 -18.90 -1.52
N PRO A 121 4.17 -19.54 -0.58
CA PRO A 121 5.62 -19.38 -0.44
C PRO A 121 6.43 -19.83 -1.66
N ASN A 122 5.83 -20.62 -2.56
CA ASN A 122 6.44 -21.11 -3.79
C ASN A 122 6.27 -20.15 -4.98
N ILE A 123 5.44 -19.10 -4.87
CA ILE A 123 5.36 -18.06 -5.90
C ILE A 123 6.62 -17.18 -5.78
N LYS A 124 7.35 -17.04 -6.89
CA LYS A 124 8.54 -16.18 -6.92
C LYS A 124 8.13 -14.73 -6.72
N THR A 125 8.73 -14.08 -5.74
CA THR A 125 8.45 -12.67 -5.42
C THR A 125 9.68 -11.78 -5.57
N LEU A 126 9.48 -10.56 -6.07
CA LEU A 126 10.46 -9.47 -5.99
C LEU A 126 9.86 -8.35 -5.14
N LYS A 127 10.59 -7.95 -4.10
CA LYS A 127 10.13 -7.00 -3.10
C LYS A 127 10.92 -5.70 -3.21
N TYR A 128 10.22 -4.57 -3.21
CA TYR A 128 10.81 -3.23 -3.26
C TYR A 128 10.38 -2.43 -2.05
N ASP A 129 11.24 -1.51 -1.58
CA ASP A 129 10.98 -0.75 -0.36
C ASP A 129 9.95 0.38 -0.61
N GLN A 130 9.95 0.96 -1.82
CA GLN A 130 9.04 2.04 -2.22
C GLN A 130 7.93 1.57 -3.18
N ASN A 131 6.76 2.22 -3.14
CA ASN A 131 5.68 1.94 -4.11
C ASN A 131 6.12 2.35 -5.51
N THR A 132 6.77 3.51 -5.64
CA THR A 132 7.27 4.06 -6.91
C THR A 132 8.17 3.05 -7.61
N GLU A 133 9.09 2.41 -6.88
CA GLU A 133 9.96 1.35 -7.39
C GLU A 133 9.17 0.11 -7.78
N THR A 134 8.19 -0.30 -6.96
CA THR A 134 7.37 -1.49 -7.21
C THR A 134 6.57 -1.35 -8.51
N PHE A 135 5.90 -0.21 -8.71
CA PHE A 135 5.13 0.07 -9.93
C PHE A 135 6.04 0.29 -11.14
N ALA A 136 7.19 0.96 -10.96
CA ALA A 136 8.20 1.08 -12.03
C ALA A 136 8.70 -0.28 -12.50
N ALA A 137 8.96 -1.22 -11.58
CA ALA A 137 9.35 -2.58 -11.92
C ALA A 137 8.31 -3.32 -12.77
N LEU A 138 7.01 -3.04 -12.56
CA LEU A 138 5.94 -3.61 -13.39
C LEU A 138 5.97 -3.01 -14.80
N MET A 139 6.14 -1.69 -14.91
CA MET A 139 6.28 -0.99 -16.19
C MET A 139 7.52 -1.44 -16.98
N ASP A 140 8.62 -1.69 -16.28
CA ASP A 140 9.87 -2.22 -16.81
C ASP A 140 9.82 -3.72 -17.16
N LYS A 141 8.66 -4.38 -16.97
CA LYS A 141 8.47 -5.83 -17.20
C LYS A 141 9.43 -6.72 -16.39
N ARG A 142 9.82 -6.28 -15.19
CA ARG A 142 10.65 -7.07 -14.25
C ARG A 142 9.86 -8.18 -13.54
N GLY A 143 8.54 -8.15 -13.64
CA GLY A 143 7.64 -9.20 -13.18
C GLY A 143 6.37 -9.24 -14.02
N ASP A 144 5.59 -10.30 -13.84
CA ASP A 144 4.39 -10.59 -14.63
C ASP A 144 3.12 -9.95 -14.04
N ALA A 145 3.17 -9.63 -12.75
CA ALA A 145 2.04 -9.11 -11.99
C ALA A 145 2.52 -8.33 -10.75
N LEU A 146 1.68 -7.47 -10.19
CA LEU A 146 1.93 -6.75 -8.95
C LEU A 146 0.73 -6.90 -8.01
N SER A 147 0.98 -7.29 -6.76
CA SER A 147 -0.06 -7.37 -5.73
C SER A 147 0.05 -6.23 -4.73
N HIS A 148 -1.10 -5.62 -4.43
CA HIS A 148 -1.26 -4.56 -3.43
C HIS A 148 -2.75 -4.47 -3.01
N ASP A 149 -3.07 -3.59 -2.06
CA ASP A 149 -4.44 -3.11 -1.82
C ASP A 149 -5.20 -2.83 -3.13
N ASN A 150 -6.36 -3.46 -3.33
CA ASN A 150 -7.12 -3.34 -4.57
C ASN A 150 -7.55 -1.89 -4.86
N THR A 151 -7.83 -1.11 -3.81
CA THR A 151 -8.17 0.32 -3.91
C THR A 151 -7.01 1.14 -4.51
N LEU A 152 -5.76 0.84 -4.17
CA LEU A 152 -4.59 1.45 -4.80
C LEU A 152 -4.47 1.02 -6.26
N LEU A 153 -4.65 -0.27 -6.52
CA LEU A 153 -4.51 -0.80 -7.86
C LEU A 153 -5.58 -0.25 -8.81
N PHE A 154 -6.83 -0.12 -8.37
CA PHE A 154 -7.90 0.50 -9.16
C PHE A 154 -7.56 1.94 -9.55
N ALA A 155 -7.01 2.72 -8.61
CA ALA A 155 -6.57 4.08 -8.90
C ALA A 155 -5.40 4.10 -9.90
N TRP A 156 -4.41 3.23 -9.70
CA TRP A 156 -3.23 3.19 -10.54
C TRP A 156 -3.53 2.75 -11.97
N VAL A 157 -4.27 1.65 -12.18
CA VAL A 157 -4.61 1.14 -13.53
C VAL A 157 -5.55 2.07 -14.30
N LYS A 158 -6.32 2.91 -13.59
CA LYS A 158 -7.13 3.96 -14.24
C LYS A 158 -6.24 4.95 -15.00
N ASP A 159 -5.08 5.27 -14.45
CA ASP A 159 -4.15 6.25 -15.03
C ASP A 159 -3.05 5.57 -15.88
N HIS A 160 -2.97 4.23 -15.88
CA HIS A 160 -2.02 3.42 -16.65
C HIS A 160 -2.77 2.40 -17.54
N PRO A 161 -3.29 2.81 -18.71
CA PRO A 161 -4.24 2.03 -19.52
C PRO A 161 -3.66 0.76 -20.18
N ASP A 162 -2.34 0.57 -20.11
CA ASP A 162 -1.61 -0.63 -20.53
C ASP A 162 -1.66 -1.75 -19.47
N PHE A 163 -2.28 -1.48 -18.33
CA PHE A 163 -2.48 -2.44 -17.24
C PHE A 163 -3.97 -2.57 -16.91
N LYS A 164 -4.31 -3.67 -16.25
CA LYS A 164 -5.66 -3.97 -15.78
C LYS A 164 -5.60 -4.71 -14.45
N MET A 165 -6.75 -4.82 -13.80
CA MET A 165 -6.92 -5.73 -12.67
C MET A 165 -7.02 -7.16 -13.21
N GLY A 166 -6.04 -7.99 -12.91
CA GLY A 166 -6.10 -9.43 -13.14
C GLY A 166 -6.99 -10.10 -12.10
N ILE A 167 -6.76 -9.76 -10.82
CA ILE A 167 -7.59 -10.20 -9.70
C ILE A 167 -8.08 -8.96 -8.94
N LYS A 168 -9.39 -8.76 -8.86
CA LYS A 168 -9.99 -7.56 -8.26
C LYS A 168 -10.02 -7.57 -6.74
N GLU A 169 -10.05 -8.76 -6.16
CA GLU A 169 -10.19 -8.97 -4.73
C GLU A 169 -9.51 -10.28 -4.33
N LEU A 170 -8.69 -10.23 -3.28
CA LEU A 170 -7.94 -11.34 -2.69
C LEU A 170 -7.89 -11.16 -1.17
N GLY A 171 -7.90 -12.27 -0.46
CA GLY A 171 -8.07 -12.29 0.99
C GLY A 171 -9.53 -12.09 1.38
N ASN A 172 -9.85 -12.43 2.63
CA ASN A 172 -11.16 -12.21 3.24
C ASN A 172 -11.17 -10.88 4.01
#